data_AF-A0A529NRU5-F1
#
_entry.id   AF-A0A529NRU5-F1
#
_cell.length_a   1.000
_cell.length_b   1.000
_cell.length_c   1.000
_cell.angle_alpha   90.00
_cell.angle_beta   90.00
_cell.angle_gamma   90.00
#
_symmetry.space_group_name_H-M   'P 1'
#
loop_
_entity.id
_entity.type
_entity.pdbx_description
1 polymer ?
#
loop_
_entity_poly.entity_id
_entity_poly.type
_entity_poly.pdbx_seq_one_letter_code
_entity_poly.pdbx_strand_id
1 'polypeptide(L)'
;MRLSAPVFHLKRQARLLSRRENVPLHEALDRVAAKEGFGSWSLLAAKAAEAEPGDRLLERLMPGDMVLVAARPGQGKTLMSLELAVAAMKRGSRAVFFTLEYMHADILDRFRDIGADPADFDHLFEFDNSDAISAAYIIEALRSAPRGTLAVIDYLQLLDQKRDNPELMVQIRALRSFARERELVLVFIS
;
A
#
# COMPACT_ATOMS: atom_id res chain seq x y z
N MET A 1 -3.38 -4.20 18.48
CA MET A 1 -4.54 -3.50 19.05
C MET A 1 -5.73 -3.60 18.09
N ARG A 2 -6.93 -3.95 18.56
CA ARG A 2 -8.10 -4.19 17.69
C ARG A 2 -9.26 -3.30 18.13
N LEU A 3 -9.53 -2.24 17.36
CA LEU A 3 -10.73 -1.40 17.53
C LEU A 3 -11.98 -2.20 17.14
N SER A 4 -13.13 -1.83 17.71
CA SER A 4 -14.43 -2.46 17.40
C SER A 4 -14.89 -2.14 15.97
N ALA A 5 -14.48 -0.98 15.43
CA ALA A 5 -14.77 -0.53 14.07
C ALA A 5 -13.62 0.34 13.51
N PRO A 6 -13.53 0.52 12.18
CA PRO A 6 -12.58 1.46 11.58
C PRO A 6 -12.78 2.90 12.09
N VAL A 7 -11.69 3.67 12.17
CA VAL A 7 -11.68 5.05 12.70
C VAL A 7 -12.73 5.95 12.03
N PHE A 8 -12.95 5.81 10.71
CA PHE A 8 -13.96 6.61 10.01
C PHE A 8 -15.40 6.27 10.43
N HIS A 9 -15.68 5.02 10.78
CA HIS A 9 -16.97 4.59 11.34
C HIS A 9 -17.15 5.17 12.74
N LEU A 10 -16.12 5.11 13.58
CA LEU A 10 -16.13 5.69 14.93
C LEU A 10 -16.33 7.22 14.88
N LYS A 11 -15.66 7.91 13.96
CA LYS A 11 -15.81 9.36 13.73
C LYS A 11 -17.23 9.70 13.26
N ARG A 12 -17.83 8.85 12.43
CA ARG A 12 -19.23 8.98 12.01
C ARG A 12 -20.19 8.76 13.19
N GLN A 13 -19.95 7.77 14.05
CA GLN A 13 -20.73 7.55 15.27
C GLN A 13 -20.66 8.76 16.21
N ALA A 14 -19.49 9.36 16.41
CA ALA A 14 -19.33 10.57 17.21
C ALA A 14 -20.14 11.76 16.64
N ARG A 15 -20.16 11.93 15.31
CA ARG A 15 -21.00 12.95 14.67
C ARG A 15 -22.49 12.72 14.88
N LEU A 16 -22.94 11.46 14.83
CA LEU A 16 -24.34 11.11 15.10
C LEU A 16 -24.69 11.33 16.58
N LEU A 17 -23.78 10.97 17.48
CA LEU A 17 -23.91 11.18 18.93
C LEU A 17 -24.04 12.66 19.28
N SER A 18 -23.14 13.50 18.75
CA SER A 18 -23.15 14.95 18.93
C SER A 18 -24.49 15.56 18.51
N ARG A 19 -25.05 15.14 17.38
CA ARG A 19 -26.37 15.60 16.90
C ARG A 19 -27.52 15.11 17.78
N ARG A 20 -27.49 13.84 18.19
CA ARG A 20 -28.56 13.22 18.97
C ARG A 20 -28.65 13.77 20.38
N GLU A 21 -27.51 14.00 21.01
CA GLU A 21 -27.41 14.41 22.42
C GLU A 21 -27.11 15.89 22.59
N ASN A 22 -26.99 16.64 21.48
CA ASN A 22 -26.68 18.07 21.45
C ASN A 22 -25.41 18.44 22.25
N VAL A 23 -24.39 17.58 22.17
CA VAL A 23 -23.08 17.79 22.80
C VAL A 23 -22.04 18.25 21.78
N PRO A 24 -21.02 19.02 22.20
CA PRO A 24 -19.89 19.38 21.33
C PRO A 24 -19.23 18.16 20.68
N LEU A 25 -18.78 18.29 19.43
CA LEU A 25 -18.20 17.16 18.68
C LEU A 25 -16.95 16.58 19.36
N HIS A 26 -16.10 17.41 19.97
CA HIS A 26 -14.90 16.92 20.66
C HIS A 26 -15.26 15.99 21.83
N GLU A 27 -16.28 16.36 22.61
CA GLU A 27 -16.78 15.53 23.71
C GLU A 27 -17.40 14.23 23.19
N ALA A 28 -18.17 14.30 22.10
CA ALA A 28 -18.71 13.10 21.47
C ALA A 28 -17.61 12.15 20.94
N LEU A 29 -16.51 12.71 20.43
CA LEU A 29 -15.35 11.93 19.99
C LEU A 29 -14.65 11.26 21.17
N ASP A 30 -14.43 11.97 22.27
CA ASP A 30 -13.82 11.41 23.48
C ASP A 30 -14.70 10.31 24.11
N ARG A 31 -16.03 10.48 24.10
CA ARG A 31 -16.98 9.43 24.53
C ARG A 31 -16.91 8.18 23.66
N VAL A 32 -16.70 8.32 22.35
CA VAL A 32 -16.49 7.16 21.47
C VAL A 32 -15.12 6.53 21.74
N ALA A 33 -14.07 7.33 21.94
CA ALA A 33 -12.74 6.84 22.25
C ALA A 33 -12.69 6.06 23.57
N ALA A 34 -13.41 6.53 24.60
CA ALA A 34 -13.55 5.85 25.88
C ALA A 34 -14.16 4.45 25.76
N LYS A 35 -15.13 4.26 24.84
CA LYS A 35 -15.72 2.93 24.55
C LYS A 35 -14.72 1.97 23.90
N GLU A 36 -13.73 2.50 23.20
CA GLU A 36 -12.63 1.74 22.59
C GLU A 36 -11.45 1.55 23.57
N GLY A 37 -11.53 2.09 24.79
CA GLY A 37 -10.49 1.98 25.82
C GLY A 37 -9.44 3.09 25.82
N PHE A 38 -9.69 4.23 25.17
CA PHE A 38 -8.78 5.38 25.12
C PHE A 38 -9.28 6.54 25.97
N GLY A 39 -8.35 7.24 26.62
CA GLY A 39 -8.67 8.44 27.42
C GLY A 39 -9.07 9.66 26.59
N SER A 40 -8.76 9.69 25.29
CA SER A 40 -9.17 10.75 24.37
C SER A 40 -9.19 10.27 22.93
N TRP A 41 -9.93 10.98 22.08
CA TRP A 41 -9.93 10.73 20.65
C TRP A 41 -8.56 10.95 20.03
N SER A 42 -7.81 11.96 20.48
CA SER A 42 -6.45 12.23 19.99
C SER A 42 -5.53 11.04 20.22
N LEU A 43 -5.61 10.40 21.40
CA LEU A 43 -4.82 9.21 21.69
C LEU A 43 -5.26 8.01 20.84
N LEU A 44 -6.57 7.79 20.68
CA LEU A 44 -7.10 6.76 19.78
C LEU A 44 -6.61 6.97 18.35
N ALA A 45 -6.73 8.20 17.83
CA ALA A 45 -6.35 8.55 16.48
C ALA A 45 -4.84 8.35 16.26
N ALA A 46 -4.00 8.77 17.20
CA ALA A 46 -2.56 8.53 17.15
C ALA A 46 -2.24 7.02 17.14
N LYS A 47 -2.85 6.24 18.06
CA LYS A 47 -2.64 4.79 18.14
C LYS A 47 -3.21 4.02 16.95
N ALA A 48 -4.27 4.53 16.33
CA ALA A 48 -4.83 3.95 15.13
C ALA A 48 -3.99 4.29 13.89
N ALA A 49 -3.34 5.46 13.86
CA ALA A 49 -2.38 5.83 12.83
C ALA A 49 -1.06 5.05 12.95
N GLU A 50 -0.62 4.72 14.18
CA GLU A 50 0.51 3.80 14.42
C GLU A 50 0.24 2.38 13.86
N ALA A 51 -1.02 1.96 13.79
CA ALA A 51 -1.40 0.68 13.18
C ALA A 51 -1.52 0.85 11.66
N GLU A 52 -0.38 0.84 10.98
CA GLU A 52 -0.29 1.07 9.54
C GLU A 52 -1.11 0.03 8.76
N PRO A 53 -2.03 0.46 7.87
CA PRO A 53 -2.83 -0.44 7.04
C PRO A 53 -1.97 -1.42 6.23
N GLY A 54 -0.80 -0.97 5.76
CA GLY A 54 0.20 -1.79 5.07
C GLY A 54 0.62 -3.03 5.86
N ASP A 55 0.97 -2.89 7.14
CA ASP A 55 1.41 -4.02 7.98
C ASP A 55 0.35 -5.12 8.08
N ARG A 56 -0.90 -4.73 8.34
CA ARG A 56 -2.03 -5.67 8.48
C ARG A 56 -2.36 -6.37 7.19
N LEU A 57 -2.20 -5.70 6.05
CA LEU A 57 -2.41 -6.32 4.75
C LEU A 57 -1.27 -7.28 4.43
N LEU A 58 -0.02 -6.87 4.67
CA LEU A 58 1.15 -7.69 4.41
C LEU A 58 1.11 -9.01 5.20
N GLU A 59 0.62 -9.02 6.45
CA GLU A 59 0.42 -10.24 7.24
C GLU A 59 -0.50 -11.28 6.60
N ARG A 60 -1.35 -10.87 5.65
CA ARG A 60 -2.30 -11.74 4.97
C ARG A 60 -1.80 -12.22 3.61
N LEU A 61 -0.65 -11.71 3.17
CA LEU A 61 -0.06 -12.07 1.88
C LEU A 61 0.92 -13.23 2.07
N MET A 62 0.88 -14.17 1.14
CA MET A 62 1.80 -15.29 1.07
C MET A 62 2.82 -15.06 -0.05
N PRO A 63 4.05 -15.57 0.10
CA PRO A 63 5.02 -15.51 -1.00
C PRO A 63 4.46 -16.15 -2.28
N GLY A 64 4.58 -15.46 -3.41
CA GLY A 64 3.99 -15.86 -4.68
C GLY A 64 2.59 -15.30 -4.98
N ASP A 65 2.02 -14.52 -4.05
CA ASP A 65 0.74 -13.86 -4.28
C ASP A 65 0.83 -12.73 -5.31
N MET A 66 -0.27 -12.58 -6.06
CA MET A 66 -0.53 -11.40 -6.88
C MET A 66 -1.76 -10.69 -6.31
N VAL A 67 -1.61 -9.40 -6.04
CA VAL A 67 -2.62 -8.56 -5.40
C VAL A 67 -3.00 -7.43 -6.34
N LEU A 68 -4.28 -7.12 -6.43
CA LEU A 68 -4.79 -5.95 -7.15
C LEU A 68 -5.28 -4.90 -6.15
N VAL A 69 -4.66 -3.73 -6.15
CA VAL A 69 -5.10 -2.55 -5.40
C VAL A 69 -5.89 -1.66 -6.35
N ALA A 70 -7.23 -1.78 -6.29
CA ALA A 70 -8.14 -1.04 -7.15
C ALA A 70 -8.87 0.07 -6.37
N ALA A 71 -8.79 1.30 -6.85
CA ALA A 71 -9.56 2.41 -6.27
C ALA A 71 -9.85 3.51 -7.30
N ARG A 72 -10.88 4.34 -7.05
CA ARG A 72 -11.12 5.52 -7.89
C ARG A 72 -9.92 6.48 -7.84
N PRO A 73 -9.70 7.30 -8.90
CA PRO A 73 -8.67 8.33 -8.88
C PRO A 73 -8.75 9.19 -7.61
N GLY A 74 -7.61 9.45 -6.98
CA GLY A 74 -7.51 10.21 -5.73
C GLY A 74 -7.87 9.47 -4.44
N GLN A 75 -8.19 8.16 -4.49
CA GLN A 75 -8.55 7.37 -3.29
C GLN A 75 -7.36 6.61 -2.66
N GLY A 76 -6.13 7.05 -2.89
CA GLY A 76 -4.96 6.56 -2.15
C GLY A 76 -4.38 5.21 -2.59
N LYS A 77 -4.67 4.72 -3.81
CA LYS A 77 -4.12 3.43 -4.32
C LYS A 77 -2.59 3.36 -4.28
N THR A 78 -1.92 4.44 -4.69
CA THR A 78 -0.46 4.55 -4.70
C THR A 78 0.10 4.63 -3.28
N LEU A 79 -0.52 5.43 -2.40
CA LEU A 79 -0.12 5.53 -0.99
C LEU A 79 -0.23 4.17 -0.29
N MET A 80 -1.35 3.46 -0.45
CA MET A 80 -1.52 2.12 0.12
C MET A 80 -0.47 1.12 -0.39
N SER A 81 -0.12 1.20 -1.67
CA SER A 81 0.89 0.30 -2.24
C SER A 81 2.31 0.62 -1.73
N LEU A 82 2.60 1.90 -1.47
CA LEU A 82 3.84 2.32 -0.80
C LEU A 82 3.84 1.93 0.68
N GLU A 83 2.72 2.01 1.40
CA GLU A 83 2.60 1.49 2.77
C GLU A 83 2.90 -0.01 2.83
N LEU A 84 2.43 -0.80 1.85
CA LEU A 84 2.78 -2.22 1.72
C LEU A 84 4.28 -2.43 1.48
N ALA A 85 4.90 -1.62 0.61
CA ALA A 85 6.34 -1.66 0.37
C ALA A 85 7.13 -1.32 1.65
N VAL A 86 6.76 -0.25 2.36
CA VAL A 86 7.35 0.15 3.64
C VAL A 86 7.20 -0.96 4.68
N ALA A 87 6.01 -1.56 4.81
CA ALA A 87 5.78 -2.69 5.71
C ALA A 87 6.70 -3.89 5.39
N ALA A 88 6.94 -4.16 4.10
CA ALA A 88 7.86 -5.22 3.68
C ALA A 88 9.32 -4.86 4.05
N MET A 89 9.75 -3.63 3.81
CA MET A 89 11.09 -3.16 4.14
C MET A 89 11.35 -3.12 5.65
N LYS A 90 10.35 -2.74 6.46
CA LYS A 90 10.41 -2.84 7.93
C LYS A 90 10.66 -4.28 8.42
N ARG A 91 10.30 -5.29 7.63
CA ARG A 91 10.57 -6.72 7.91
C ARG A 91 11.89 -7.21 7.29
N GLY A 92 12.66 -6.33 6.65
CA GLY A 92 13.91 -6.65 5.96
C GLY A 92 13.74 -7.19 4.54
N SER A 93 12.53 -7.18 3.98
CA SER A 93 12.32 -7.57 2.58
C SER A 93 12.62 -6.41 1.64
N ARG A 94 13.26 -6.72 0.50
CA ARG A 94 13.40 -5.76 -0.60
C ARG A 94 12.01 -5.37 -1.14
N ALA A 95 11.84 -4.10 -1.50
CA ALA A 95 10.68 -3.59 -2.21
C ALA A 95 11.09 -2.85 -3.48
N VAL A 96 10.35 -3.07 -4.57
CA VAL A 96 10.60 -2.41 -5.85
C VAL A 96 9.31 -1.74 -6.34
N PHE A 97 9.39 -0.50 -6.80
CA PHE A 97 8.26 0.24 -7.34
C PHE A 97 8.49 0.54 -8.82
N PHE A 98 7.73 -0.13 -9.69
CA PHE A 98 7.72 0.09 -11.13
C PHE A 98 6.61 1.05 -11.51
N THR A 99 6.91 2.10 -12.26
CA THR A 99 5.88 3.02 -12.75
C THR A 99 6.21 3.69 -14.07
N LEU A 100 5.19 4.00 -14.86
CA LEU A 100 5.32 4.82 -16.06
C LEU A 100 4.77 6.24 -15.87
N GLU A 101 4.17 6.54 -14.72
CA GLU A 101 3.47 7.82 -14.47
C GLU A 101 4.27 8.76 -13.57
N TYR A 102 4.99 8.23 -12.58
CA TYR A 102 5.65 9.03 -11.56
C TYR A 102 7.14 9.19 -11.83
N MET A 103 7.67 10.34 -11.41
CA MET A 103 9.09 10.58 -11.28
C MET A 103 9.53 10.23 -9.85
N HIS A 104 10.85 10.10 -9.67
CA HIS A 104 11.42 9.78 -8.35
C HIS A 104 11.00 10.78 -7.27
N ALA A 105 10.97 12.09 -7.61
CA ALA A 105 10.55 13.14 -6.68
C ALA A 105 9.10 12.96 -6.18
N ASP A 106 8.18 12.53 -7.06
CA ASP A 106 6.78 12.28 -6.68
C ASP A 106 6.67 11.12 -5.69
N ILE A 107 7.49 10.08 -5.87
CA ILE A 107 7.54 8.96 -4.93
C ILE A 107 8.08 9.43 -3.58
N LEU A 108 9.14 10.25 -3.54
CA LEU A 108 9.66 10.82 -2.29
C LEU A 108 8.63 11.66 -1.54
N ASP A 109 7.82 12.47 -2.25
CA ASP A 109 6.70 13.20 -1.65
C ASP A 109 5.69 12.24 -1.01
N ARG A 110 5.36 11.13 -1.69
CA ARG A 110 4.41 10.13 -1.19
C ARG A 110 4.93 9.34 0.02
N PHE A 111 6.24 9.08 0.08
CA PHE A 111 6.87 8.49 1.27
C PHE A 111 6.70 9.43 2.48
N ARG A 112 6.90 10.74 2.28
CA ARG A 112 6.67 11.75 3.32
C ARG A 112 5.21 11.79 3.77
N ASP A 113 4.25 11.65 2.85
CA ASP A 113 2.83 11.61 3.18
C ASP A 113 2.45 10.45 4.13
N ILE A 114 3.18 9.33 4.05
CA ILE A 114 3.00 8.16 4.93
C ILE A 114 3.97 8.14 6.11
N GLY A 115 4.73 9.22 6.32
CA GLY A 115 5.65 9.35 7.46
C GLY A 115 6.87 8.43 7.39
N ALA A 116 7.31 8.07 6.19
CA ALA A 116 8.48 7.23 5.95
C ALA A 116 9.52 7.98 5.09
N ASP A 117 10.79 7.63 5.25
CA ASP A 117 11.87 8.06 4.35
C ASP A 117 12.51 6.81 3.73
N PRO A 118 12.62 6.69 2.39
CA PRO A 118 13.34 5.60 1.75
C PRO A 118 14.78 5.43 2.27
N ALA A 119 15.42 6.53 2.71
CA ALA A 119 16.76 6.50 3.27
C ALA A 119 16.85 5.71 4.59
N ASP A 120 15.74 5.54 5.32
CA ASP A 120 15.68 4.74 6.54
C ASP A 120 15.78 3.22 6.27
N PHE A 121 15.65 2.81 5.00
CA PHE A 121 15.61 1.40 4.59
C PHE A 121 16.84 0.96 3.79
N ASP A 122 17.97 1.68 3.93
CA ASP A 122 19.23 1.42 3.23
C ASP A 122 19.03 1.19 1.71
N HIS A 123 19.27 -0.04 1.25
CA HIS A 123 19.20 -0.48 -0.14
C HIS A 123 17.98 -1.37 -0.41
N LEU A 124 17.02 -1.42 0.52
CA LEU A 124 15.83 -2.26 0.38
C LEU A 124 14.81 -1.67 -0.59
N PHE A 125 14.82 -0.35 -0.84
CA PHE A 125 13.91 0.28 -1.80
C PHE A 125 14.57 0.50 -3.16
N GLU A 126 13.88 0.11 -4.23
CA GLU A 126 14.25 0.45 -5.59
C GLU A 126 13.07 1.06 -6.34
N PHE A 127 13.36 2.07 -7.16
CA PHE A 127 12.40 2.78 -7.98
C PHE A 127 12.82 2.67 -9.44
N ASP A 128 11.91 2.20 -10.29
CA ASP A 128 12.14 2.06 -11.72
C ASP A 128 11.00 2.74 -12.48
N ASN A 129 11.36 3.77 -13.25
CA ASN A 129 10.45 4.49 -14.15
C ASN A 129 10.82 4.38 -15.63
N SER A 130 11.45 3.27 -16.02
CA SER A 130 11.84 3.00 -17.39
C SER A 130 10.63 2.91 -18.32
N ASP A 131 10.69 3.59 -19.46
CA ASP A 131 9.69 3.46 -20.53
C ASP A 131 9.60 2.04 -21.10
N ALA A 132 10.52 1.13 -20.74
CA ALA A 132 10.57 -0.26 -21.19
C ALA A 132 9.75 -1.23 -20.31
N ILE A 133 9.07 -0.75 -19.28
CA ILE A 133 8.30 -1.60 -18.35
C ILE A 133 7.26 -2.45 -19.11
N SER A 134 7.44 -3.76 -18.99
CA SER A 134 6.61 -4.85 -19.52
C SER A 134 6.75 -6.05 -18.59
N ALA A 135 5.93 -7.09 -18.74
CA ALA A 135 6.12 -8.31 -17.96
C ALA A 135 7.51 -8.93 -18.14
N ALA A 136 8.04 -8.97 -19.36
CA ALA A 136 9.38 -9.52 -19.62
C ALA A 136 10.48 -8.68 -18.93
N TYR A 137 10.36 -7.35 -19.00
CA TYR A 137 11.28 -6.44 -18.33
C TYR A 137 11.25 -6.60 -16.81
N ILE A 138 10.05 -6.65 -16.20
CA ILE A 138 9.89 -6.84 -14.75
C ILE A 138 10.49 -8.19 -14.31
N ILE A 139 10.22 -9.26 -15.07
CA ILE A 139 10.79 -10.59 -14.80
C ILE A 139 12.33 -10.53 -14.84
N GLU A 140 12.90 -9.80 -15.79
CA GLU A 140 14.35 -9.64 -15.91
C GLU A 140 14.92 -8.86 -14.72
N ALA A 141 14.34 -7.70 -14.41
CA ALA A 141 14.77 -6.83 -13.31
C ALA A 141 14.69 -7.54 -11.95
N LEU A 142 13.72 -8.44 -11.77
CA LEU A 142 13.51 -9.20 -10.55
C LEU A 142 14.15 -10.59 -10.57
N ARG A 143 14.89 -10.98 -11.62
CA ARG A 143 15.43 -12.33 -11.78
C ARG A 143 16.36 -12.75 -10.64
N SER A 144 17.10 -11.82 -10.05
CA SER A 144 17.99 -12.07 -8.90
C SER A 144 17.37 -11.66 -7.55
N ALA A 145 16.12 -11.21 -7.54
CA ALA A 145 15.46 -10.75 -6.33
C ALA A 145 15.39 -11.87 -5.27
N PRO A 146 15.69 -11.56 -4.00
CA PRO A 146 15.51 -12.48 -2.88
C PRO A 146 14.04 -12.88 -2.73
N ARG A 147 13.81 -14.08 -2.16
CA ARG A 147 12.48 -14.54 -1.76
C ARG A 147 11.83 -13.54 -0.80
N GLY A 148 10.52 -13.34 -0.93
CA GLY A 148 9.78 -12.37 -0.13
C GLY A 148 9.93 -10.92 -0.56
N THR A 149 10.61 -10.63 -1.69
CA THR A 149 10.58 -9.29 -2.30
C THR A 149 9.15 -8.92 -2.67
N LEU A 150 8.75 -7.67 -2.35
CA LEU A 150 7.47 -7.10 -2.74
C LEU A 150 7.67 -6.13 -3.91
N ALA A 151 7.05 -6.38 -5.06
CA ALA A 151 7.11 -5.48 -6.20
C ALA A 151 5.75 -4.82 -6.44
N VAL A 152 5.71 -3.50 -6.46
CA VAL A 152 4.54 -2.70 -6.84
C VAL A 152 4.67 -2.33 -8.32
N ILE A 153 3.58 -2.49 -9.07
CA ILE A 153 3.50 -2.26 -10.51
C ILE A 153 2.36 -1.28 -10.78
N ASP A 154 2.70 -0.03 -11.07
CA ASP A 154 1.78 1.07 -11.37
C ASP A 154 1.91 1.48 -12.85
N TYR A 155 1.06 1.01 -13.77
CA TYR A 155 -0.35 0.63 -13.63
C TYR A 155 -0.66 -0.50 -14.61
N LEU A 156 -1.54 -1.44 -14.24
CA LEU A 156 -1.80 -2.66 -15.04
C LEU A 156 -2.21 -2.35 -16.49
N GLN A 157 -2.97 -1.28 -16.70
CA GLN A 157 -3.44 -0.85 -18.02
C GLN A 157 -2.33 -0.26 -18.91
N LEU A 158 -1.19 0.13 -18.34
CA LEU A 158 -0.07 0.67 -19.11
C LEU A 158 0.81 -0.42 -19.72
N LEU A 159 0.76 -1.66 -19.22
CA LEU A 159 1.50 -2.80 -19.79
C LEU A 159 1.07 -3.12 -21.24
N ASP A 160 -0.11 -2.66 -21.65
CA ASP A 160 -0.72 -2.88 -22.98
C ASP A 160 -0.53 -1.68 -23.93
N GLN A 161 0.15 -0.60 -23.51
CA GLN A 161 0.26 0.62 -24.32
C GLN A 161 1.19 0.50 -25.53
N LYS A 162 2.20 -0.38 -25.47
CA LYS A 162 3.07 -0.65 -26.63
C LYS A 162 2.46 -1.78 -27.45
N ARG A 163 2.12 -1.47 -28.71
CA ARG A 163 1.55 -2.44 -29.66
C ARG A 163 2.43 -3.66 -29.92
N ASP A 164 3.72 -3.56 -29.61
CA ASP A 164 4.69 -4.66 -29.73
C ASP A 164 4.70 -5.59 -28.50
N ASN A 165 4.06 -5.19 -27.40
CA ASN A 165 3.97 -6.04 -26.21
C ASN A 165 2.94 -7.15 -26.43
N PRO A 166 3.16 -8.33 -25.82
CA PRO A 166 2.13 -9.37 -25.79
C PRO A 166 0.85 -8.88 -25.15
N GLU A 167 -0.29 -9.49 -25.51
CA GLU A 167 -1.58 -9.19 -24.89
C GLU A 167 -1.50 -9.24 -23.35
N LEU A 168 -2.23 -8.33 -22.69
CA LEU A 168 -2.24 -8.20 -21.23
C LEU A 168 -2.42 -9.55 -20.49
N MET A 169 -3.28 -10.43 -20.99
CA MET A 169 -3.50 -11.75 -20.36
C MET A 169 -2.29 -12.67 -20.43
N VAL A 170 -1.48 -12.58 -21.49
CA VAL A 170 -0.22 -13.33 -21.60
C VAL A 170 0.79 -12.80 -20.59
N GLN A 171 0.91 -11.47 -20.50
CA GLN A 171 1.78 -10.80 -19.54
C GLN A 171 1.42 -11.16 -18.08
N ILE A 172 0.13 -11.13 -17.73
CA ILE A 172 -0.34 -11.48 -16.39
C ILE A 172 -0.06 -12.95 -16.04
N ARG A 173 -0.23 -13.88 -16.98
CA ARG A 173 0.09 -15.30 -16.76
C ARG A 173 1.59 -15.53 -16.54
N ALA A 174 2.44 -14.80 -17.27
CA ALA A 174 3.88 -14.86 -17.11
C ALA A 174 4.30 -14.35 -15.72
N LEU A 175 3.80 -13.17 -15.32
CA LEU A 175 4.06 -12.59 -14.00
C LEU A 175 3.55 -13.50 -12.87
N ARG A 176 2.40 -14.15 -13.05
CA ARG A 176 1.87 -15.11 -12.07
C ARG A 176 2.76 -16.32 -11.86
N SER A 177 3.25 -16.90 -12.96
CA SER A 177 4.12 -18.07 -12.90
C SER A 177 5.44 -17.68 -12.22
N PHE A 178 6.01 -16.54 -12.63
CA PHE A 178 7.24 -16.00 -12.06
C PHE A 178 7.12 -15.70 -10.57
N ALA A 179 6.07 -15.00 -10.13
CA ALA A 179 5.84 -14.67 -8.73
C ALA A 179 5.84 -15.93 -7.85
N ARG A 180 5.13 -16.98 -8.29
CA ARG A 180 5.04 -18.26 -7.57
C ARG A 180 6.36 -19.01 -7.53
N GLU A 181 7.07 -19.09 -8.65
CA GLU A 181 8.36 -19.77 -8.73
C GLU A 181 9.41 -19.10 -7.84
N ARG A 182 9.43 -17.77 -7.85
CA ARG A 182 10.41 -16.96 -7.11
C ARG A 182 9.98 -16.59 -5.71
N GLU A 183 8.76 -16.95 -5.31
CA GLU A 183 8.15 -16.57 -4.03
C GLU A 183 8.18 -15.04 -3.81
N LEU A 184 7.84 -14.28 -4.86
CA LEU A 184 7.70 -12.82 -4.80
C LEU A 184 6.24 -12.42 -4.66
N VAL A 185 5.98 -11.30 -4.00
CA VAL A 185 4.64 -10.71 -3.93
C VAL A 185 4.55 -9.59 -4.96
N LEU A 186 3.60 -9.69 -5.89
CA LEU A 186 3.37 -8.66 -6.90
C LEU A 186 2.08 -7.90 -6.58
N VAL A 187 2.17 -6.57 -6.47
CA VAL A 187 1.05 -5.68 -6.19
C VAL A 187 0.79 -4.80 -7.40
N PHE A 188 -0.38 -4.95 -8.03
CA PHE A 188 -0.78 -4.19 -9.20
C PHE A 188 -1.71 -3.06 -8.79
N ILE A 189 -1.50 -1.87 -9.34
CA ILE A 189 -2.40 -0.75 -9.15
C ILE A 189 -3.40 -0.69 -10.31
N SER A 190 -4.69 -0.49 -9.98
CA SER A 190 -5.83 -0.36 -10.91
C SER A 190 -6.83 0.73 -10.50
#